data_AF-A0A2N2V904-F1
#
_entry.id   AF-A0A2N2V904-F1
#
_cell.length_a   1.000
_cell.length_b   1.000
_cell.length_c   1.000
_cell.angle_alpha   90.00
_cell.angle_beta   90.00
_cell.angle_gamma   90.00
#
_symmetry.space_group_name_H-M   'P 1'
#
loop_
_entity.id
_entity.type
_entity.pdbx_description
1 polymer ?
#
loop_
_entity_poly.entity_id
_entity_poly.type
_entity_poly.pdbx_seq_one_letter_code
_entity_poly.pdbx_strand_id
1 'polypeptide(L)'
;MGSSVFRYAEKSIHQALVQKLARSISTLHAARLLMENGFVQEQAALQRILDELNEDITFLAFGVIYGDVTPLHQTYLDAFFEDEFDADTALASTQKRPMIPRRKIHAYLARIDSGSLDSSTAVELSRTVSKTYSGYVHAASPQIMDMYGGSPPRFHVQGMRGTPRHHEHRADLWNYFYRGILSFGFVAKAFGDEMLFDSIHNFSHKFTRLSGKNYESNEWDEP
;
A
#
# COMPACT_ATOMS: atom_id res chain seq x y z
N MET A 1 -19.34 -1.90 28.78
CA MET A 1 -19.18 -0.52 28.29
C MET A 1 -19.42 -0.55 26.79
N GLY A 2 -20.45 0.12 26.28
CA GLY A 2 -20.65 0.22 24.83
C GLY A 2 -19.62 1.20 24.26
N SER A 3 -18.68 0.71 23.46
CA SER A 3 -17.74 1.59 22.74
C SER A 3 -18.50 2.31 21.62
N SER A 4 -18.46 3.64 21.60
CA SER A 4 -18.92 4.41 20.45
C SER A 4 -17.97 4.17 19.26
N VAL A 5 -18.54 3.98 18.06
CA VAL A 5 -17.79 3.81 16.82
C VAL A 5 -18.20 4.92 15.85
N PHE A 6 -17.23 5.58 15.23
CA PHE A 6 -17.47 6.61 14.22
C PHE A 6 -17.61 5.97 12.84
N ARG A 7 -18.68 6.33 12.11
CA ARG A 7 -18.90 5.94 10.71
C ARG A 7 -19.29 7.16 9.88
N TYR A 8 -18.79 7.23 8.65
CA TYR A 8 -19.24 8.24 7.69
C TYR A 8 -20.67 7.94 7.23
N ALA A 9 -21.52 8.96 7.23
CA ALA A 9 -22.89 8.83 6.74
C ALA A 9 -22.94 8.89 5.21
N GLU A 10 -22.12 9.75 4.60
CA GLU A 10 -22.14 10.04 3.16
C GLU A 10 -21.42 8.96 2.33
N LYS A 11 -20.47 8.24 2.94
CA LYS A 11 -19.73 7.13 2.32
C LYS A 11 -19.13 7.48 0.94
N SER A 12 -18.57 8.67 0.82
CA SER A 12 -18.10 9.21 -0.46
C SER A 12 -16.70 8.70 -0.85
N ILE A 13 -16.33 8.87 -2.13
CA ILE A 13 -14.97 8.61 -2.62
C ILE A 13 -13.94 9.39 -1.80
N HIS A 14 -14.17 10.68 -1.58
CA HIS A 14 -13.28 11.56 -0.82
C HIS A 14 -13.05 11.06 0.61
N GLN A 15 -14.10 10.54 1.28
CA GLN A 15 -13.98 9.96 2.61
C GLN A 15 -13.20 8.63 2.61
N ALA A 16 -13.37 7.81 1.58
CA ALA A 16 -12.57 6.60 1.42
C ALA A 16 -11.09 6.93 1.17
N LEU A 17 -10.80 7.93 0.34
CA LEU A 17 -9.43 8.41 0.08
C LEU A 17 -8.73 8.88 1.36
N VAL A 18 -9.41 9.67 2.20
CA VAL A 18 -8.85 10.13 3.48
C VAL A 18 -8.53 8.95 4.41
N GLN A 19 -9.44 7.98 4.55
CA GLN A 19 -9.20 6.79 5.37
C GLN A 19 -8.04 5.94 4.85
N LYS A 20 -7.92 5.79 3.53
CA LYS A 20 -6.81 5.06 2.90
C LYS A 20 -5.48 5.75 3.12
N LEU A 21 -5.40 7.08 2.98
CA LEU A 21 -4.18 7.84 3.30
C LEU A 21 -3.78 7.70 4.76
N ALA A 22 -4.73 7.81 5.69
CA ALA A 22 -4.46 7.61 7.12
C ALA A 22 -3.89 6.21 7.39
N ARG A 23 -4.47 5.18 6.76
CA ARG A 23 -3.96 3.80 6.87
C ARG A 23 -2.58 3.64 6.23
N SER A 24 -2.30 4.30 5.10
CA SER A 24 -0.99 4.29 4.46
C SER A 24 0.09 4.89 5.36
N ILE A 25 -0.15 6.05 5.99
CA ILE A 25 0.79 6.65 6.95
C ILE A 25 1.08 5.68 8.10
N SER A 26 0.02 5.15 8.74
CA SER A 26 0.17 4.23 9.87
C SER A 26 0.98 2.99 9.48
N THR A 27 0.75 2.47 8.27
CA THR A 27 1.44 1.27 7.77
C THR A 27 2.90 1.56 7.43
N LEU A 28 3.22 2.72 6.81
CA LEU A 28 4.59 3.15 6.57
C LEU A 28 5.37 3.33 7.88
N HIS A 29 4.73 3.91 8.89
CA HIS A 29 5.37 4.07 10.20
C HIS A 29 5.70 2.72 10.85
N ALA A 30 4.76 1.78 10.82
CA ALA A 30 4.98 0.42 11.31
C ALA A 30 6.07 -0.31 10.52
N ALA A 31 6.06 -0.21 9.19
CA ALA A 31 7.08 -0.82 8.34
C ALA A 31 8.49 -0.30 8.64
N ARG A 32 8.63 1.01 8.87
CA ARG A 32 9.90 1.62 9.30
C ARG A 32 10.38 1.05 10.65
N LEU A 33 9.51 1.00 11.66
CA LEU A 33 9.87 0.48 12.99
C LEU A 33 10.30 -0.99 12.94
N LEU A 34 9.61 -1.81 12.13
CA LEU A 34 9.96 -3.21 11.92
C LEU A 34 11.30 -3.37 11.20
N MET A 35 11.51 -2.58 10.14
CA MET A 35 12.77 -2.53 9.41
C MET A 35 13.93 -2.15 10.32
N GLU A 36 13.79 -1.11 11.16
CA GLU A 36 14.82 -0.67 12.12
C GLU A 36 15.25 -1.77 13.10
N ASN A 37 14.33 -2.69 13.41
CA ASN A 37 14.58 -3.84 14.29
C ASN A 37 14.90 -5.15 13.52
N GLY A 38 15.01 -5.10 12.19
CA GLY A 38 15.36 -6.24 11.35
C GLY A 38 14.22 -7.23 11.07
N PHE A 39 12.96 -6.89 11.34
CA PHE A 39 11.79 -7.72 11.07
C PHE A 39 11.36 -7.62 9.58
N VAL A 40 12.17 -8.19 8.69
CA VAL A 40 12.00 -8.05 7.23
C VAL A 40 10.78 -8.78 6.67
N GLN A 41 10.37 -9.90 7.29
CA GLN A 41 9.18 -10.65 6.86
C GLN A 41 7.92 -9.83 7.12
N GLU A 42 7.83 -9.25 8.32
CA GLU A 42 6.73 -8.40 8.74
C GLU A 42 6.72 -7.10 7.94
N GLN A 43 7.88 -6.49 7.69
CA GLN A 43 8.01 -5.35 6.78
C GLN A 43 7.43 -5.69 5.40
N ALA A 44 7.83 -6.81 4.81
CA ALA A 44 7.37 -7.24 3.49
C ALA A 44 5.86 -7.52 3.46
N ALA A 45 5.30 -8.09 4.52
CA ALA A 45 3.85 -8.24 4.66
C ALA A 45 3.12 -6.88 4.71
N LEU A 46 3.69 -5.87 5.39
CA LEU A 46 3.13 -4.51 5.39
C LEU A 46 3.28 -3.82 4.03
N GLN A 47 4.36 -4.07 3.30
CA GLN A 47 4.54 -3.60 1.93
C GLN A 47 3.44 -4.13 1.01
N ARG A 48 2.99 -5.39 1.21
CA ARG A 48 1.83 -5.94 0.49
C ARG A 48 0.53 -5.17 0.77
N ILE A 49 0.34 -4.69 2.00
CA ILE A 49 -0.80 -3.84 2.37
C ILE A 49 -0.67 -2.49 1.68
N LEU A 50 0.52 -1.89 1.67
CA LEU A 50 0.77 -0.60 1.03
C LEU A 50 0.53 -0.65 -0.48
N ASP A 51 0.90 -1.73 -1.16
CA ASP A 51 0.59 -1.92 -2.58
C ASP A 51 -0.92 -1.84 -2.84
N GLU A 52 -1.72 -2.58 -2.06
CA GLU A 52 -3.18 -2.56 -2.18
C GLU A 52 -3.80 -1.21 -1.85
N LEU A 53 -3.28 -0.52 -0.83
CA LEU A 53 -3.71 0.83 -0.49
C LEU A 53 -3.42 1.81 -1.61
N ASN A 54 -2.22 1.76 -2.20
CA ASN A 54 -1.83 2.64 -3.30
C ASN A 54 -2.71 2.37 -4.54
N GLU A 55 -2.94 1.10 -4.90
CA GLU A 55 -3.83 0.74 -6.01
C GLU A 55 -5.25 1.25 -5.80
N ASP A 56 -5.80 1.10 -4.59
CA ASP A 56 -7.13 1.58 -4.24
C ASP A 56 -7.22 3.12 -4.30
N ILE A 57 -6.20 3.81 -3.79
CA ILE A 57 -6.14 5.27 -3.83
C ILE A 57 -6.09 5.76 -5.27
N THR A 58 -5.20 5.19 -6.10
CA THR A 58 -5.10 5.56 -7.52
C THR A 58 -6.41 5.27 -8.24
N PHE A 59 -7.03 4.10 -8.02
CA PHE A 59 -8.32 3.73 -8.60
C PHE A 59 -9.39 4.79 -8.32
N LEU A 60 -9.60 5.09 -7.03
CA LEU A 60 -10.60 6.04 -6.59
C LEU A 60 -10.30 7.48 -7.04
N ALA A 61 -9.05 7.92 -6.89
CA ALA A 61 -8.64 9.28 -7.27
C ALA A 61 -8.78 9.51 -8.77
N PHE A 62 -8.38 8.55 -9.60
CA PHE A 62 -8.47 8.67 -11.06
C PHE A 62 -9.92 8.73 -11.55
N GLY A 63 -10.84 7.99 -10.91
CA GLY A 63 -12.27 8.13 -11.18
C GLY A 63 -12.76 9.57 -11.01
N VAL A 64 -12.28 10.27 -9.98
CA VAL A 64 -12.62 11.69 -9.75
C VAL A 64 -11.89 12.63 -10.71
N ILE A 65 -10.56 12.50 -10.82
CA ILE A 65 -9.69 13.40 -11.59
C ILE A 65 -10.08 13.42 -13.08
N TYR A 66 -10.37 12.25 -13.65
CA TYR A 66 -10.72 12.13 -15.07
C TYR A 66 -12.22 12.18 -15.33
N GLY A 67 -13.05 12.34 -14.29
CA GLY A 67 -14.51 12.32 -14.42
C GLY A 67 -15.08 10.99 -14.91
N ASP A 68 -14.42 9.87 -14.58
CA ASP A 68 -14.72 8.51 -15.05
C ASP A 68 -15.12 7.58 -13.89
N VAL A 69 -16.00 8.07 -13.02
CA VAL A 69 -16.59 7.25 -11.95
C VAL A 69 -17.55 6.23 -12.56
N THR A 70 -17.16 4.96 -12.47
CA THR A 70 -17.92 3.80 -13.00
C THR A 70 -18.70 3.05 -11.91
N PRO A 71 -19.65 2.15 -12.27
CA PRO A 71 -20.32 1.27 -11.30
C PRO A 71 -19.38 0.40 -10.45
N LEU A 72 -18.16 0.14 -10.94
CA LEU A 72 -17.13 -0.57 -10.18
C LEU A 72 -16.69 0.23 -8.94
N HIS A 73 -16.63 1.57 -9.05
CA HIS A 73 -16.29 2.43 -7.92
C HIS A 73 -17.39 2.37 -6.86
N GLN A 74 -18.66 2.41 -7.26
CA GLN A 74 -19.76 2.29 -6.31
C GLN A 74 -19.74 0.93 -5.61
N THR A 75 -19.58 -0.16 -6.37
CA THR A 75 -19.45 -1.52 -5.79
C THR A 75 -18.28 -1.61 -4.82
N TYR A 76 -17.16 -0.94 -5.14
CA TYR A 76 -16.02 -0.85 -4.25
C TYR A 76 -16.34 -0.09 -2.97
N LEU A 77 -17.00 1.07 -3.06
CA LEU A 77 -17.35 1.88 -1.88
C LEU A 77 -18.36 1.15 -0.99
N ASP A 78 -19.37 0.52 -1.59
CA ASP A 78 -20.36 -0.27 -0.87
C ASP A 78 -19.67 -1.33 -0.04
N ALA A 79 -18.75 -2.10 -0.65
CA ALA A 79 -17.94 -3.09 0.04
C ALA A 79 -16.95 -2.46 1.04
N PHE A 80 -16.37 -1.30 0.75
CA PHE A 80 -15.38 -0.66 1.61
C PHE A 80 -16.00 -0.18 2.93
N PHE A 81 -17.20 0.40 2.88
CA PHE A 81 -17.95 0.92 4.03
C PHE A 81 -18.90 -0.09 4.67
N GLU A 82 -18.89 -1.32 4.18
CA GLU A 82 -19.64 -2.43 4.76
C GLU A 82 -18.93 -2.94 6.03
N ASP A 83 -19.68 -3.07 7.11
CA ASP A 83 -19.17 -3.68 8.35
C ASP A 83 -18.90 -5.18 8.13
N GLU A 84 -18.01 -5.75 8.93
CA GLU A 84 -17.67 -7.18 8.82
C GLU A 84 -18.79 -8.09 9.39
N PHE A 85 -19.56 -7.56 10.35
CA PHE A 85 -20.61 -8.29 11.06
C PHE A 85 -21.89 -7.45 11.14
N ASP A 86 -23.03 -8.07 10.83
CA ASP A 86 -24.37 -7.48 10.88
C ASP A 86 -25.16 -7.86 12.15
N ALA A 87 -24.51 -8.55 13.10
CA ALA A 87 -25.14 -9.08 14.30
C ALA A 87 -24.30 -8.81 15.56
N ASP A 88 -24.93 -8.93 16.73
CA ASP A 88 -24.29 -8.74 18.04
C ASP A 88 -23.12 -9.69 18.30
N THR A 89 -23.09 -10.83 17.60
CA THR A 89 -21.98 -11.79 17.67
C THR A 89 -21.51 -12.18 16.28
N ALA A 90 -20.20 -12.37 16.13
CA ALA A 90 -19.60 -12.81 14.87
C ALA A 90 -20.18 -14.14 14.35
N LEU A 91 -20.57 -15.06 15.25
CA LEU A 91 -21.15 -16.35 14.90
C LEU A 91 -22.56 -16.25 14.32
N ALA A 92 -23.29 -15.20 14.68
CA ALA A 92 -24.64 -14.94 14.18
C ALA A 92 -24.64 -14.09 12.90
N SER A 93 -23.48 -13.56 12.50
CA SER A 93 -23.36 -12.72 11.32
C SER A 93 -23.74 -13.50 10.06
N THR A 94 -24.63 -12.93 9.26
CA THR A 94 -24.96 -13.47 7.92
C THR A 94 -24.23 -12.72 6.81
N GLN A 95 -23.60 -11.61 7.17
CA GLN A 95 -22.90 -10.73 6.26
C GLN A 95 -21.72 -11.43 5.60
N LYS A 96 -21.61 -11.26 4.28
CA LYS A 96 -20.47 -11.70 3.48
C LYS A 96 -19.98 -10.53 2.68
N ARG A 97 -19.21 -9.67 3.35
CA ARG A 97 -18.56 -8.53 2.72
C ARG A 97 -17.77 -8.99 1.48
N PRO A 98 -18.10 -8.49 0.28
CA PRO A 98 -17.50 -9.01 -0.93
C PRO A 98 -16.08 -8.47 -1.11
N MET A 99 -15.18 -9.34 -1.58
CA MET A 99 -13.85 -8.91 -2.01
C MET A 99 -13.91 -8.44 -3.46
N ILE A 100 -13.59 -7.16 -3.71
CA ILE A 100 -13.50 -6.63 -5.08
C ILE A 100 -12.28 -7.25 -5.79
N PRO A 101 -12.47 -7.99 -6.90
CA PRO A 101 -11.36 -8.66 -7.58
C PRO A 101 -10.33 -7.64 -8.07
N ARG A 102 -9.06 -7.78 -7.64
CA ARG A 102 -7.96 -6.87 -8.00
C ARG A 102 -7.81 -6.71 -9.52
N ARG A 103 -8.00 -7.80 -10.26
CA ARG A 103 -7.99 -7.80 -11.74
C ARG A 103 -8.95 -6.77 -12.36
N LYS A 104 -10.11 -6.48 -11.74
CA LYS A 104 -11.04 -5.46 -12.24
C LYS A 104 -10.49 -4.05 -12.04
N ILE A 105 -9.86 -3.78 -10.90
CA ILE A 105 -9.20 -2.50 -10.62
C ILE A 105 -8.01 -2.32 -11.57
N HIS A 106 -7.16 -3.34 -11.72
CA HIS A 106 -6.04 -3.30 -12.66
C HIS A 106 -6.50 -3.05 -14.10
N ALA A 107 -7.58 -3.70 -14.54
CA ALA A 107 -8.14 -3.46 -15.88
C ALA A 107 -8.63 -2.02 -16.06
N TYR A 108 -9.24 -1.42 -15.03
CA TYR A 108 -9.62 -0.02 -15.07
C TYR A 108 -8.39 0.90 -15.17
N LEU A 109 -7.38 0.68 -14.32
CA LEU A 109 -6.16 1.48 -14.31
C LEU A 109 -5.39 1.37 -15.65
N ALA A 110 -5.33 0.19 -16.23
CA ALA A 110 -4.73 -0.03 -17.55
C ALA A 110 -5.43 0.74 -18.67
N ARG A 111 -6.76 0.82 -18.60
CA ARG A 111 -7.58 1.56 -19.56
C ARG A 111 -7.36 3.06 -19.47
N ILE A 112 -7.25 3.59 -18.25
CA ILE A 112 -7.14 5.04 -18.01
C ILE A 112 -5.71 5.57 -18.25
N ASP A 113 -4.70 4.70 -18.13
CA ASP A 113 -3.28 5.00 -18.33
C ASP A 113 -2.78 4.76 -19.76
N SER A 114 -3.68 4.48 -20.73
CA SER A 114 -3.31 4.14 -22.12
C SER A 114 -2.61 5.27 -22.91
N GLY A 115 -2.26 6.38 -22.26
CA GLY A 115 -1.47 7.48 -22.80
C GLY A 115 0.00 7.52 -22.35
N SER A 116 0.43 6.76 -21.33
CA SER A 116 1.77 6.96 -20.73
C SER A 116 2.72 5.75 -20.77
N LEU A 117 2.22 4.51 -20.87
CA LEU A 117 2.99 3.26 -21.05
C LEU A 117 2.10 2.18 -21.72
N ASP A 118 2.69 1.12 -22.28
CA ASP A 118 1.92 -0.04 -22.77
C ASP A 118 1.13 -0.65 -21.60
N SER A 119 -0.20 -0.45 -21.63
CA SER A 119 -1.16 -0.87 -20.61
C SER A 119 -1.01 -2.32 -20.15
N SER A 120 -0.53 -3.22 -21.02
CA SER A 120 -0.30 -4.63 -20.70
C SER A 120 0.91 -4.83 -19.78
N THR A 121 1.96 -4.04 -19.97
CA THR A 121 3.20 -4.08 -19.19
C THR A 121 2.99 -3.53 -17.78
N ALA A 122 2.20 -2.46 -17.62
CA ALA A 122 1.88 -1.88 -16.32
C ALA A 122 1.05 -2.83 -15.44
N VAL A 123 0.07 -3.54 -16.04
CA VAL A 123 -0.73 -4.57 -15.34
C VAL A 123 0.14 -5.75 -14.91
N GLU A 124 1.01 -6.23 -15.78
CA GLU A 124 1.91 -7.33 -15.47
C GLU A 124 2.93 -6.96 -14.37
N LEU A 125 3.39 -5.70 -14.34
CA LEU A 125 4.27 -5.20 -13.30
C LEU A 125 3.58 -5.15 -11.92
N SER A 126 2.40 -4.55 -11.83
CA SER A 126 1.61 -4.52 -10.57
C SER A 126 1.27 -5.93 -10.09
N ARG A 127 0.85 -6.83 -11.01
CA ARG A 127 0.60 -8.25 -10.72
C ARG A 127 1.85 -8.94 -10.18
N THR A 128 3.01 -8.66 -10.76
CA THR A 128 4.28 -9.26 -10.35
C THR A 128 4.68 -8.80 -8.95
N VAL A 129 4.60 -7.51 -8.65
CA VAL A 129 4.88 -6.96 -7.31
C VAL A 129 3.95 -7.58 -6.27
N SER A 130 2.64 -7.60 -6.54
CA SER A 130 1.63 -8.19 -5.64
C SER A 130 1.92 -9.68 -5.37
N LYS A 131 2.33 -10.44 -6.40
CA LYS A 131 2.67 -11.86 -6.28
C LYS A 131 3.94 -12.09 -5.46
N THR A 132 4.97 -11.26 -5.66
CA THR A 132 6.23 -11.35 -4.91
C THR A 132 5.99 -11.18 -3.42
N TYR A 133 5.17 -10.19 -3.04
CA TYR A 133 4.88 -9.90 -1.63
C TYR A 133 3.83 -10.83 -0.99
N SER A 134 2.99 -11.48 -1.80
CA SER A 134 1.98 -12.43 -1.30
C SER A 134 2.59 -13.63 -0.56
N GLY A 135 3.80 -14.05 -0.92
CA GLY A 135 4.52 -15.13 -0.22
C GLY A 135 4.82 -14.81 1.24
N TYR A 136 5.10 -13.54 1.57
CA TYR A 136 5.35 -13.09 2.94
C TYR A 136 4.07 -13.09 3.78
N VAL A 137 2.92 -12.79 3.18
CA VAL A 137 1.62 -12.83 3.86
C VAL A 137 1.16 -14.26 4.16
N HIS A 138 1.42 -15.20 3.25
CA HIS A 138 0.95 -16.58 3.37
C HIS A 138 2.01 -17.56 3.90
N ALA A 139 3.15 -17.05 4.39
CA ALA A 139 4.25 -17.87 4.90
C ALA A 139 4.68 -18.95 3.89
N ALA A 140 4.86 -18.55 2.63
CA ALA A 140 5.35 -19.45 1.60
C ALA A 140 6.79 -19.85 1.91
N SER A 141 7.12 -21.13 1.66
CA SER A 141 8.42 -21.70 2.03
C SER A 141 9.64 -20.89 1.55
N PRO A 142 9.71 -20.37 0.31
CA PRO A 142 10.84 -19.56 -0.12
C PRO A 142 11.03 -18.29 0.73
N GLN A 143 9.94 -17.61 1.07
CA GLN A 143 9.97 -16.41 1.90
C GLN A 143 10.33 -16.72 3.35
N ILE A 144 9.82 -17.82 3.94
CA ILE A 144 10.28 -18.27 5.27
C ILE A 144 11.79 -18.54 5.26
N MET A 145 12.29 -19.17 4.18
CA MET A 145 13.72 -19.50 4.06
C MET A 145 14.60 -18.27 3.92
N ASP A 146 14.07 -17.08 3.60
CA ASP A 146 14.85 -15.84 3.69
C ASP A 146 15.32 -15.56 5.12
N MET A 147 14.61 -16.07 6.15
CA MET A 147 15.04 -15.98 7.54
C MET A 147 16.16 -16.96 7.92
N TYR A 148 16.55 -17.89 7.05
CA TYR A 148 17.49 -18.95 7.38
C TYR A 148 18.91 -18.59 6.93
N GLY A 149 19.89 -18.66 7.83
CA GLY A 149 21.27 -18.37 7.50
C GLY A 149 22.23 -18.41 8.68
N GLY A 150 23.44 -17.89 8.48
CA GLY A 150 24.50 -17.81 9.48
C GLY A 150 25.37 -19.07 9.62
N SER A 151 26.31 -19.02 10.56
CA SER A 151 27.18 -20.14 10.94
C SER A 151 27.29 -20.19 12.47
N PRO A 152 26.71 -21.21 13.15
CA PRO A 152 25.93 -22.30 12.60
C PRO A 152 24.59 -21.83 11.99
N PRO A 153 24.03 -22.58 11.03
CA PRO A 153 22.82 -22.15 10.32
C PRO A 153 21.60 -22.26 11.22
N ARG A 154 20.75 -21.22 11.20
CA ARG A 154 19.53 -21.12 12.02
C ARG A 154 18.52 -20.15 11.42
N PHE A 155 17.28 -20.22 11.92
CA PHE A 155 16.28 -19.18 11.65
C PHE A 155 16.52 -17.94 12.52
N HIS A 156 16.48 -16.77 11.89
CA HIS A 156 16.58 -15.46 12.51
C HIS A 156 15.22 -15.01 13.07
N VAL A 157 14.77 -15.63 14.16
CA VAL A 157 13.43 -15.40 14.76
C VAL A 157 13.29 -14.13 15.60
N GLN A 158 14.39 -13.41 15.85
CA GLN A 158 14.43 -12.17 16.62
C GLN A 158 14.79 -10.96 15.73
N GLY A 159 14.57 -11.09 14.43
CA GLY A 159 15.00 -10.13 13.43
C GLY A 159 16.34 -10.48 12.78
N MET A 160 16.53 -9.90 11.60
CA MET A 160 17.60 -10.16 10.66
C MET A 160 18.64 -9.04 10.61
N ARG A 161 18.72 -8.22 11.67
CA ARG A 161 19.60 -7.04 11.70
C ARG A 161 21.05 -7.44 11.40
N GLY A 162 21.68 -6.72 10.48
CA GLY A 162 23.05 -6.95 10.02
C GLY A 162 23.23 -8.08 9.00
N THR A 163 22.15 -8.75 8.56
CA THR A 163 22.21 -9.70 7.44
C THR A 163 22.06 -8.97 6.10
N PRO A 164 22.54 -9.54 4.97
CA PRO A 164 22.32 -8.97 3.63
C PRO A 164 20.84 -8.69 3.33
N ARG A 165 19.93 -9.60 3.72
CA ARG A 165 18.48 -9.41 3.55
C ARG A 165 17.95 -8.15 4.24
N HIS A 166 18.46 -7.82 5.42
CA HIS A 166 18.06 -6.59 6.10
C HIS A 166 18.48 -5.32 5.34
N HIS A 167 19.65 -5.33 4.68
CA HIS A 167 20.07 -4.20 3.83
C HIS A 167 19.23 -4.08 2.57
N GLU A 168 18.95 -5.20 1.89
CA GLU A 168 18.11 -5.24 0.69
C GLU A 168 16.69 -4.70 0.96
N HIS A 169 16.05 -5.17 2.04
CA HIS A 169 14.71 -4.72 2.41
C HIS A 169 14.66 -3.27 2.90
N ARG A 170 15.74 -2.78 3.52
CA ARG A 170 15.86 -1.37 3.90
C ARG A 170 15.87 -0.46 2.68
N ALA A 171 16.64 -0.81 1.66
CA ALA A 171 16.69 -0.03 0.42
C ALA A 171 15.33 -0.02 -0.28
N ASP A 172 14.65 -1.18 -0.36
CA ASP A 172 13.34 -1.25 -1.01
C ASP A 172 12.22 -0.47 -0.28
N LEU A 173 12.31 -0.32 1.05
CA LEU A 173 11.30 0.41 1.81
C LEU A 173 11.12 1.86 1.32
N TRP A 174 12.17 2.48 0.79
CA TRP A 174 12.09 3.83 0.23
C TRP A 174 11.12 3.98 -0.94
N ASN A 175 10.97 2.92 -1.76
CA ASN A 175 9.99 2.90 -2.85
C ASN A 175 8.57 3.14 -2.33
N TYR A 176 8.26 2.67 -1.13
CA TYR A 176 6.93 2.79 -0.53
C TYR A 176 6.67 4.16 0.07
N PHE A 177 7.70 4.83 0.61
CA PHE A 177 7.59 6.24 0.97
C PHE A 177 7.31 7.10 -0.26
N TYR A 178 8.04 6.87 -1.36
CA TYR A 178 7.81 7.58 -2.62
C TYR A 178 6.40 7.35 -3.17
N ARG A 179 5.93 6.10 -3.24
CA ARG A 179 4.55 5.78 -3.66
C ARG A 179 3.50 6.40 -2.75
N GLY A 180 3.77 6.47 -1.45
CA GLY A 180 2.93 7.18 -0.48
C GLY A 180 2.82 8.65 -0.82
N ILE A 181 3.94 9.34 -1.06
CA ILE A 181 3.98 10.76 -1.48
C ILE A 181 3.14 10.98 -2.74
N LEU A 182 3.28 10.13 -3.76
CA LEU A 182 2.47 10.23 -4.98
C LEU A 182 0.97 10.04 -4.71
N SER A 183 0.61 9.10 -3.82
CA SER A 183 -0.78 8.89 -3.40
C SER A 183 -1.39 10.14 -2.76
N PHE A 184 -0.62 10.86 -1.94
CA PHE A 184 -1.05 12.16 -1.41
C PHE A 184 -1.28 13.19 -2.52
N GLY A 185 -0.42 13.22 -3.54
CA GLY A 185 -0.58 14.09 -4.71
C GLY A 185 -1.89 13.79 -5.46
N PHE A 186 -2.14 12.52 -5.79
CA PHE A 186 -3.37 12.12 -6.47
C PHE A 186 -4.62 12.48 -5.65
N VAL A 187 -4.60 12.31 -4.33
CA VAL A 187 -5.72 12.72 -3.49
C VAL A 187 -5.89 14.23 -3.49
N ALA A 188 -4.82 15.02 -3.33
CA ALA A 188 -4.91 16.49 -3.41
C ALA A 188 -5.57 16.95 -4.72
N LYS A 189 -5.15 16.35 -5.85
CA LYS A 189 -5.74 16.59 -7.16
C LYS A 189 -7.23 16.21 -7.24
N ALA A 190 -7.61 15.06 -6.66
CA ALA A 190 -9.02 14.62 -6.60
C ALA A 190 -9.90 15.52 -5.71
N PHE A 191 -9.32 16.24 -4.75
CA PHE A 191 -10.00 17.29 -3.98
C PHE A 191 -10.03 18.65 -4.68
N GLY A 192 -9.35 18.80 -5.82
CA GLY A 192 -9.21 20.09 -6.53
C GLY A 192 -8.22 21.05 -5.87
N ASP A 193 -7.39 20.58 -4.94
CA ASP A 193 -6.37 21.40 -4.27
C ASP A 193 -5.06 21.39 -5.08
N GLU A 194 -5.03 22.23 -6.12
CA GLU A 194 -3.90 22.36 -7.03
C GLU A 194 -2.63 22.84 -6.34
N MET A 195 -2.76 23.75 -5.35
CA MET A 195 -1.60 24.25 -4.61
C MET A 195 -0.93 23.15 -3.79
N LEU A 196 -1.74 22.31 -3.12
CA LEU A 196 -1.21 21.17 -2.37
C LEU A 196 -0.63 20.12 -3.32
N PHE A 197 -1.29 19.83 -4.44
CA PHE A 197 -0.77 18.93 -5.48
C PHE A 197 0.62 19.36 -5.96
N ASP A 198 0.78 20.63 -6.35
CA ASP A 198 2.04 21.17 -6.84
C ASP A 198 3.13 21.12 -5.77
N SER A 199 2.78 21.41 -4.51
CA SER A 199 3.71 21.32 -3.37
C SER A 199 4.21 19.88 -3.17
N ILE A 200 3.30 18.89 -3.19
CA ILE A 200 3.64 17.47 -3.06
C ILE A 200 4.46 16.98 -4.25
N HIS A 201 4.09 17.40 -5.46
CA HIS A 201 4.83 17.06 -6.68
C HIS A 201 6.27 17.60 -6.63
N ASN A 202 6.46 18.86 -6.21
CA ASN A 202 7.80 19.41 -6.02
C ASN A 202 8.59 18.67 -4.93
N PHE A 203 7.92 18.27 -3.84
CA PHE A 203 8.53 17.45 -2.80
C PHE A 203 8.94 16.07 -3.32
N SER A 204 8.14 15.41 -4.15
CA SER A 204 8.47 14.10 -4.71
C SER A 204 9.71 14.17 -5.62
N HIS A 205 9.86 15.22 -6.43
CA HIS A 205 11.08 15.45 -7.21
C HIS A 205 12.32 15.65 -6.33
N LYS A 206 12.18 16.44 -5.26
CA LYS A 206 13.27 16.64 -4.29
C LYS A 206 13.63 15.32 -3.60
N PHE A 207 12.63 14.56 -3.18
CA PHE A 207 12.79 13.26 -2.53
C PHE A 207 13.59 12.30 -3.41
N THR A 208 13.15 12.07 -4.65
CA THR A 208 13.85 11.19 -5.61
C THR A 208 15.28 11.63 -5.87
N ARG A 209 15.53 12.95 -5.95
CA ARG A 209 16.89 13.48 -6.13
C ARG A 209 17.80 13.17 -4.94
N LEU A 210 17.27 13.21 -3.71
CA LEU A 210 18.04 12.96 -2.48
C LEU A 210 18.23 11.48 -2.19
N SER A 211 17.25 10.63 -2.50
CA SER A 211 17.31 9.18 -2.26
C SER A 211 18.21 8.40 -3.23
N GLY A 212 18.77 9.07 -4.25
CA GLY A 212 19.67 8.46 -5.23
C GLY A 212 18.97 7.51 -6.22
N LYS A 213 19.64 7.14 -7.32
CA LYS A 213 19.10 6.24 -8.34
C LYS A 213 18.98 4.77 -7.89
N ASN A 214 19.65 4.42 -6.79
CA ASN A 214 19.63 3.08 -6.19
C ASN A 214 18.70 2.99 -4.97
N TYR A 215 18.02 4.08 -4.59
CA TYR A 215 17.20 4.16 -3.37
C TYR A 215 17.96 3.74 -2.09
N GLU A 216 19.28 3.91 -2.08
CA GLU A 216 20.11 3.81 -0.89
C GLU A 216 20.29 5.23 -0.34
N SER A 217 19.60 5.58 0.74
CA SER A 217 19.80 6.88 1.38
C SER A 217 21.00 6.81 2.33
N ASN A 218 21.92 7.78 2.21
CA ASN A 218 23.04 7.97 3.13
C ASN A 218 22.62 8.44 4.55
N GLU A 219 21.32 8.67 4.80
CA GLU A 219 20.80 9.23 6.07
C GLU A 219 20.71 8.24 7.23
N TRP A 220 20.92 6.94 6.99
CA TRP A 220 20.87 5.91 8.04
C TRP A 220 22.23 5.30 8.39
N ASP A 221 23.32 5.88 7.88
CA ASP A 221 24.69 5.46 8.16
C ASP A 221 25.28 6.10 9.42
N GLU A 222 24.51 6.88 10.17
CA GLU A 222 24.96 7.36 11.49
C GLU A 222 24.57 6.36 12.61
N PRO A 223 25.53 5.93 13.44
CA PRO A 223 25.37 4.86 14.44
C PRO A 223 24.45 5.19 15.61
#